data_AF-A0AAD9QZ86-F1
#
_entry.id   AF-A0AAD9QZ86-F1
#
_cell.length_a   1.000
_cell.length_b   1.000
_cell.length_c   1.000
_cell.angle_alpha   90.00
_cell.angle_beta   90.00
_cell.angle_gamma   90.00
#
_symmetry.space_group_name_H-M   'P 1'
#
loop_
_entity.id
_entity.type
_entity.pdbx_description
1 polymer ?
#
loop_
_entity_poly.entity_id
_entity_poly.type
_entity_poly.pdbx_seq_one_letter_code
_entity_poly.pdbx_strand_id
1 'polypeptide(L)'
;MNPKCARCTKTVYPVEKLSCLDKAWHKGCFSCEICKMTLTMKNYKGYDKKPYCTAHYPTTKFTAVADTPENKRLKENTKKQSNVQYHKDFEASRGHYIAVTDDPEMKRAQRSSEIASQVAYTQHSSGQSRLGVQQRTANGLKIN
;
A
#
# COMPACT_ATOMS: atom_id res chain seq x y z
N MET A 1 -28.03 -30.09 53.10
CA MET A 1 -27.34 -30.80 52.00
C MET A 1 -25.86 -30.46 52.04
N ASN A 2 -24.97 -31.45 52.02
CA ASN A 2 -23.52 -31.19 51.94
C ASN A 2 -23.16 -30.73 50.52
N PRO A 3 -22.43 -29.62 50.35
CA PRO A 3 -22.10 -29.11 49.04
C PRO A 3 -21.11 -30.03 48.31
N LYS A 4 -21.26 -30.16 46.99
CA LYS A 4 -20.35 -30.94 46.14
C LYS A 4 -19.23 -30.04 45.62
N CYS A 5 -18.04 -30.62 45.47
CA CYS A 5 -16.88 -29.93 44.94
C CYS A 5 -17.03 -29.67 43.45
N ALA A 6 -16.72 -28.45 43.00
CA ALA A 6 -16.80 -28.11 41.58
C ALA A 6 -15.80 -28.86 40.69
N ARG A 7 -14.67 -29.36 41.23
CA ARG A 7 -13.63 -30.06 40.46
C ARG A 7 -13.78 -31.57 40.49
N CYS A 8 -13.90 -32.15 41.68
CA CYS A 8 -13.93 -33.61 41.86
C CYS A 8 -15.33 -34.16 42.10
N THR A 9 -16.37 -33.31 42.20
CA THR A 9 -17.78 -33.68 42.46
C THR A 9 -18.08 -34.40 43.78
N LYS A 10 -17.05 -34.76 44.55
CA LYS A 10 -17.16 -35.34 45.89
C LYS A 10 -17.74 -34.32 46.88
N THR A 11 -18.38 -34.82 47.94
CA THR A 11 -18.87 -33.97 49.03
C THR A 11 -17.71 -33.23 49.70
N VAL A 12 -17.95 -31.96 50.02
CA VAL A 12 -16.99 -31.11 50.73
C VAL A 12 -17.48 -30.95 52.16
N TYR A 13 -16.68 -31.42 53.11
CA TYR A 13 -16.97 -31.26 54.52
C TYR A 13 -16.61 -29.84 55.00
N PRO A 14 -17.26 -29.31 56.05
CA PRO A 14 -17.00 -27.96 56.55
C PRO A 14 -15.53 -27.65 56.85
N VAL A 15 -14.75 -28.65 57.27
CA VAL A 15 -13.33 -28.48 57.63
C VAL A 15 -12.43 -28.17 56.42
N GLU A 16 -12.79 -28.69 55.23
CA GLU A 16 -12.04 -28.47 53.98
C GLU A 16 -12.76 -27.54 53.02
N LYS A 17 -13.91 -26.98 53.43
CA LYS A 17 -14.79 -26.19 52.60
C LYS A 17 -14.15 -24.86 52.25
N LEU A 18 -13.80 -24.70 50.98
CA LEU A 18 -13.43 -23.42 50.39
C LEU A 18 -14.58 -22.96 49.49
N SER A 19 -15.19 -21.82 49.84
CA SER A 19 -16.32 -21.25 49.10
C SER A 19 -15.81 -20.15 48.19
N CYS A 20 -15.91 -20.35 46.88
CA CYS A 20 -15.33 -19.45 45.89
C CYS A 20 -16.08 -19.58 44.54
N LEU A 21 -16.30 -18.46 43.86
CA LEU A 21 -17.03 -18.40 42.57
C LEU A 21 -18.41 -19.09 42.64
N ASP A 22 -19.13 -18.83 43.73
CA ASP A 22 -20.46 -19.39 44.05
C ASP A 22 -20.50 -20.93 44.11
N LYS A 23 -19.35 -21.59 44.24
CA LYS A 23 -19.22 -23.04 44.35
C LYS A 23 -18.37 -23.44 45.55
N ALA A 24 -18.57 -24.68 46.02
CA ALA A 24 -17.70 -25.27 47.04
C ALA A 24 -16.55 -26.03 46.38
N TRP A 25 -15.37 -25.94 47.00
CA TRP A 25 -14.15 -26.59 46.57
C TRP A 25 -13.45 -27.20 47.79
N HIS A 26 -12.68 -28.27 47.59
CA HIS A 26 -11.70 -28.71 48.59
C HIS A 26 -10.45 -27.82 48.51
N LYS A 27 -9.74 -27.65 49.63
CA LYS A 27 -8.44 -26.96 49.66
C LYS A 27 -7.45 -27.48 48.61
N GLY A 28 -7.39 -28.80 48.41
CA GLY A 28 -6.51 -29.41 47.41
C GLY A 28 -7.05 -29.38 45.97
N CYS A 29 -8.37 -29.23 45.79
CA CYS A 29 -8.98 -29.18 44.47
C CYS A 29 -9.03 -27.77 43.87
N PHE A 30 -8.74 -26.76 44.67
CA PHE A 30 -8.68 -25.38 44.20
C PHE A 30 -7.34 -25.11 43.53
N SER A 31 -7.25 -25.40 42.24
CA SER A 31 -6.01 -25.28 41.47
C SER A 31 -6.24 -24.58 40.12
N CYS A 32 -5.19 -23.90 39.64
CA CYS A 32 -5.24 -23.21 38.35
C CYS A 32 -5.48 -24.19 37.20
N GLU A 33 -6.37 -23.85 36.28
CA GLU A 33 -6.67 -24.73 35.13
C GLU A 33 -5.46 -24.93 34.20
N ILE A 34 -4.56 -23.95 34.11
CA ILE A 34 -3.41 -23.98 33.20
C ILE A 34 -2.20 -24.67 33.85
N CYS A 35 -1.78 -24.23 35.04
CA CYS A 35 -0.59 -24.79 35.70
C CYS A 35 -0.86 -25.85 36.76
N LYS A 36 -2.12 -26.14 37.09
CA LYS A 36 -2.54 -27.08 38.16
C LYS A 36 -1.96 -26.76 39.55
N MET A 37 -1.31 -25.61 39.72
CA MET A 37 -0.82 -25.14 41.01
C MET A 37 -1.98 -24.90 41.96
N THR A 38 -1.88 -25.39 43.18
CA THR A 38 -2.89 -25.17 44.23
C THR A 38 -2.92 -23.69 44.58
N LEU A 39 -4.10 -23.10 44.46
CA LEU A 39 -4.35 -21.71 44.76
C LEU A 39 -4.92 -21.59 46.17
N THR A 40 -4.86 -20.40 46.73
CA THR A 40 -5.49 -20.07 48.02
C THR A 40 -6.37 -18.86 47.81
N MET A 41 -7.32 -18.63 48.72
CA MET A 41 -8.22 -17.46 48.73
C MET A 41 -7.51 -16.12 48.48
N LYS A 42 -6.24 -15.97 48.91
CA LYS A 42 -5.45 -14.73 48.73
C LYS A 42 -4.80 -14.59 47.34
N ASN A 43 -4.54 -15.68 46.62
CA ASN A 43 -3.69 -15.69 45.42
C ASN A 43 -4.42 -16.21 44.16
N TYR A 44 -5.75 -16.19 44.16
CA TYR A 44 -6.52 -16.61 42.99
C TYR A 44 -7.16 -15.41 42.30
N LYS A 45 -7.31 -15.53 40.99
CA LYS A 45 -8.17 -14.66 40.19
C LYS A 45 -9.21 -15.54 39.50
N GLY A 46 -10.48 -15.20 39.65
CA GLY A 46 -11.58 -15.94 39.04
C GLY A 46 -11.89 -15.41 37.65
N TYR A 47 -11.91 -16.28 36.64
CA TYR A 47 -12.39 -15.95 35.29
C TYR A 47 -13.34 -17.07 34.85
N ASP A 48 -14.51 -16.71 34.31
CA ASP A 48 -15.51 -17.68 33.84
C ASP A 48 -15.82 -18.84 34.83
N LYS A 49 -15.99 -18.49 36.12
CA LYS A 49 -16.26 -19.44 37.22
C LYS A 49 -15.20 -20.53 37.42
N LYS A 50 -13.97 -20.29 36.95
CA LYS A 50 -12.78 -21.14 37.16
C LYS A 50 -11.66 -20.34 37.85
N PRO A 51 -10.87 -20.98 38.73
CA PRO A 51 -9.76 -20.33 39.39
C PRO A 51 -8.50 -20.32 38.50
N TYR A 52 -7.85 -19.16 38.41
CA TYR A 52 -6.58 -18.94 37.72
C TYR A 52 -5.53 -18.35 38.67
N CYS A 53 -4.26 -18.65 38.42
CA CYS A 53 -3.17 -17.96 39.10
C CYS A 53 -3.00 -16.55 38.54
N THR A 54 -2.23 -15.71 39.24
CA THR A 54 -1.92 -14.34 38.80
C THR A 54 -1.27 -14.29 37.42
N ALA A 55 -0.41 -15.25 37.09
CA ALA A 55 0.30 -15.33 35.82
C ALA A 55 -0.59 -15.79 34.65
N HIS A 56 -1.54 -16.70 34.90
CA HIS A 56 -2.39 -17.30 33.88
C HIS A 56 -3.80 -16.69 33.84
N TYR A 57 -4.04 -15.60 34.56
CA TYR A 57 -5.31 -14.89 34.49
C TYR A 57 -5.42 -14.19 33.14
N PRO A 58 -6.42 -14.54 32.29
CA PRO A 58 -6.61 -13.88 31.02
C PRO A 58 -7.01 -12.42 31.28
N THR A 59 -6.03 -11.53 31.20
CA THR A 59 -6.25 -10.11 31.30
C THR A 59 -6.86 -9.64 29.99
N THR A 60 -8.11 -9.20 30.05
CA THR A 60 -8.76 -8.51 28.93
C THR A 60 -8.05 -7.18 28.74
N LYS A 61 -6.99 -7.18 27.92
CA LYS A 61 -6.35 -5.94 27.49
C LYS A 61 -7.34 -5.25 26.56
N PHE A 62 -7.92 -4.16 27.04
CA PHE A 62 -8.76 -3.30 26.20
C PHE A 62 -7.84 -2.70 25.13
N THR A 63 -7.91 -3.24 23.92
CA THR A 63 -7.30 -2.59 22.76
C THR A 63 -8.23 -1.46 22.39
N ALA A 64 -7.74 -0.21 22.47
CA ALA A 64 -8.46 0.90 21.87
C ALA A 64 -8.62 0.56 20.38
N VAL A 65 -9.85 0.23 19.98
CA VAL A 65 -10.16 -0.15 18.61
C VAL A 65 -9.81 1.05 17.73
N ALA A 66 -8.66 0.97 17.05
CA ALA A 66 -8.16 2.04 16.20
C ALA A 66 -9.06 2.24 14.98
N ASP A 67 -9.74 1.17 14.53
CA ASP A 67 -10.52 1.16 13.30
C ASP A 67 -11.99 1.53 13.55
N THR A 68 -12.24 2.58 14.34
CA THR A 68 -13.52 3.26 14.23
C THR A 68 -13.59 3.92 12.84
N PRO A 69 -14.77 3.92 12.19
CA PRO A 69 -14.94 4.53 10.87
C PRO A 69 -14.55 6.02 10.87
N GLU A 70 -14.58 6.67 12.03
CA GLU A 70 -14.20 8.08 12.22
C GLU A 70 -12.68 8.30 12.19
N ASN A 71 -11.90 7.43 12.85
CA ASN A 71 -10.43 7.49 12.80
C ASN A 71 -9.90 7.27 11.38
N LYS A 72 -10.57 6.44 10.59
CA LYS A 72 -10.24 6.22 9.18
C LYS A 72 -10.48 7.48 8.33
N ARG A 73 -11.61 8.17 8.53
CA ARG A 73 -11.94 9.43 7.84
C ARG A 73 -10.93 10.54 8.17
N LEU A 74 -10.52 10.65 9.43
CA LEU A 74 -9.52 11.64 9.84
C LEU A 74 -8.16 11.39 9.19
N LYS A 75 -7.70 10.13 9.15
CA LYS A 75 -6.43 9.74 8.52
C LYS A 75 -6.41 10.05 7.02
N GLU A 76 -7.50 9.77 6.32
CA GLU A 76 -7.64 10.09 4.89
C GLU A 76 -7.64 11.60 4.64
N ASN A 77 -8.29 12.38 5.50
CA ASN A 77 -8.32 13.84 5.40
C ASN A 77 -6.93 14.46 5.65
N THR A 78 -6.24 14.04 6.73
CA THR A 78 -4.90 14.54 7.07
C THR A 78 -3.86 14.22 5.98
N LYS A 79 -3.94 13.03 5.37
CA LYS A 79 -3.03 12.64 4.27
C LYS A 79 -3.17 13.57 3.06
N LYS A 80 -4.39 14.03 2.78
CA LYS A 80 -4.68 14.94 1.67
C LYS A 80 -4.35 16.41 1.96
N GLN A 81 -4.34 16.82 3.24
CA GLN A 81 -4.16 18.22 3.63
C GLN A 81 -2.69 18.70 3.70
N SER A 82 -1.69 17.82 3.60
CA SER A 82 -0.29 18.24 3.75
C SER A 82 0.33 18.74 2.43
N ASN A 83 1.01 19.89 2.49
CA ASN A 83 1.84 20.42 1.39
C ASN A 83 2.87 19.39 0.87
N VAL A 84 3.28 18.44 1.70
CA VAL A 84 4.24 17.37 1.34
C VAL A 84 3.65 16.37 0.34
N GLN A 85 2.37 16.03 0.43
CA GLN A 85 1.72 15.14 -0.55
C GLN A 85 1.60 15.84 -1.90
N TYR A 86 1.24 17.14 -1.89
CA TYR A 86 1.18 17.95 -3.11
C TYR A 86 2.56 18.07 -3.78
N HIS A 87 3.63 18.31 -3.00
CA HIS A 87 4.99 18.33 -3.51
C HIS A 87 5.47 16.97 -4.01
N LYS A 88 5.15 15.87 -3.32
CA LYS A 88 5.49 14.51 -3.80
C LYS A 88 4.77 14.14 -5.08
N ASP A 89 3.47 14.43 -5.19
CA ASP A 89 2.70 14.16 -6.40
C ASP A 89 3.17 15.07 -7.54
N PHE A 90 3.61 16.30 -7.24
CA PHE A 90 4.25 17.20 -8.20
C PHE A 90 5.64 16.73 -8.64
N GLU A 91 6.47 16.20 -7.73
CA GLU A 91 7.77 15.61 -8.06
C GLU A 91 7.63 14.29 -8.84
N ALA A 92 6.62 13.48 -8.53
CA ALA A 92 6.33 12.23 -9.24
C ALA A 92 5.68 12.45 -10.62
N SER A 93 4.91 13.53 -10.78
CA SER A 93 4.34 13.96 -12.07
C SER A 93 5.26 14.87 -12.87
N ARG A 94 6.37 15.35 -12.28
CA ARG A 94 7.46 15.97 -13.04
C ARG A 94 8.03 14.90 -13.97
N GLY A 95 7.68 15.10 -15.24
CA GLY A 95 7.75 14.11 -16.29
C GLY A 95 9.14 13.50 -16.44
N HIS A 96 9.13 12.21 -16.74
CA HIS A 96 10.17 11.59 -17.51
C HIS A 96 10.51 12.50 -18.70
N TYR A 97 11.71 13.09 -18.68
CA TYR A 97 12.21 13.83 -19.84
C TYR A 97 12.49 12.82 -20.95
N ILE A 98 11.54 12.69 -21.87
CA ILE A 98 11.79 12.03 -23.16
C ILE A 98 12.43 13.10 -24.02
N ALA A 99 13.75 13.01 -24.22
CA ALA A 99 14.43 13.84 -25.19
C ALA A 99 13.82 13.53 -26.57
N VAL A 100 12.98 14.43 -27.09
CA VAL A 100 12.42 14.30 -28.44
C VAL A 100 13.55 14.59 -29.41
N THR A 101 14.24 13.54 -29.88
CA THR A 101 15.37 13.66 -30.81
C THR A 101 14.94 14.06 -32.22
N ASP A 102 13.64 14.03 -32.51
CA ASP A 102 13.10 14.35 -33.82
C ASP A 102 12.07 15.48 -33.73
N ASP A 103 12.54 16.73 -33.66
CA ASP A 103 11.66 17.87 -33.88
C ASP A 103 11.01 17.77 -35.27
N PRO A 104 9.68 17.94 -35.41
CA PRO A 104 8.99 17.93 -36.70
C PRO A 104 9.53 18.95 -37.72
N GLU A 105 10.31 19.94 -37.29
CA GLU A 105 11.07 20.85 -38.14
C GLU A 105 12.34 20.20 -38.72
N MET A 106 13.10 19.46 -37.91
CA MET A 106 14.27 18.69 -38.37
C MET A 106 13.89 17.64 -39.41
N LYS A 107 12.75 16.95 -39.22
CA LYS A 107 12.19 16.01 -40.20
C LYS A 107 11.78 16.67 -41.52
N ARG A 108 11.30 17.93 -41.47
CA ARG A 108 10.96 18.70 -42.68
C ARG A 108 12.21 19.16 -43.42
N ALA A 109 13.24 19.60 -42.69
CA ALA A 109 14.53 19.95 -43.27
C ALA A 109 15.19 18.76 -43.97
N GLN A 110 15.21 17.58 -43.32
CA GLN A 110 15.78 16.37 -43.90
C GLN A 110 15.04 15.92 -45.16
N ARG A 111 13.70 15.90 -45.15
CA ARG A 111 12.91 15.61 -46.36
C ARG A 111 13.15 16.62 -47.49
N SER A 112 13.30 17.90 -47.16
CA SER A 112 13.62 18.92 -48.19
C SER A 112 14.97 18.64 -48.84
N SER A 113 15.96 18.19 -48.06
CA SER A 113 17.29 17.83 -48.56
C SER A 113 17.28 16.54 -49.40
N GLU A 114 16.46 15.55 -49.04
CA GLU A 114 16.27 14.31 -49.80
C GLU A 114 15.55 14.54 -51.13
N ILE A 115 14.54 15.41 -51.15
CA ILE A 115 13.85 15.78 -52.39
C ILE A 115 14.80 16.54 -53.31
N ALA A 116 15.58 17.48 -52.76
CA ALA A 116 16.57 18.21 -53.54
C ALA A 116 17.63 17.28 -54.15
N SER A 117 18.10 16.29 -53.39
CA SER A 117 19.08 15.31 -53.89
C SER A 117 18.48 14.38 -54.96
N GLN A 118 17.23 13.94 -54.80
CA GLN A 118 16.52 13.15 -55.81
C GLN A 118 16.30 13.94 -57.09
N VAL A 119 15.86 15.20 -57.01
CA VAL A 119 15.67 16.05 -58.19
C VAL A 119 17.01 16.28 -58.90
N ALA A 120 18.08 16.54 -58.16
CA ALA A 120 19.41 16.67 -58.74
C ALA A 120 19.83 15.36 -59.44
N TYR A 121 19.65 14.20 -58.81
CA TYR A 121 19.98 12.91 -59.42
C TYR A 121 19.17 12.65 -60.69
N THR A 122 17.85 12.90 -60.65
CA THR A 122 16.97 12.77 -61.81
C THR A 122 17.32 13.77 -62.90
N GLN A 123 17.69 15.01 -62.59
CA GLN A 123 18.18 16.01 -63.56
C GLN A 123 19.51 15.62 -64.20
N HIS A 124 20.44 15.04 -63.45
CA HIS A 124 21.70 14.56 -64.01
C HIS A 124 21.47 13.32 -64.91
N SER A 125 20.59 12.39 -64.50
CA SER A 125 20.20 11.21 -65.28
C SER A 125 19.43 11.57 -66.56
N SER A 126 18.51 12.54 -66.48
CA SER A 126 17.73 13.00 -67.65
C SER A 126 18.48 14.02 -68.51
N GLY A 127 19.41 14.79 -67.94
CA GLY A 127 20.26 15.77 -68.62
C GLY A 127 21.32 15.16 -69.52
N GLN A 128 21.67 13.88 -69.33
CA GLN A 128 22.57 13.14 -70.22
C GLN A 128 21.89 12.75 -71.56
N SER A 129 20.59 13.03 -71.72
CA SER A 129 19.82 12.75 -72.95
C SER A 129 19.38 13.98 -73.76
N ARG A 130 19.80 15.22 -73.39
CA ARG A 130 19.34 16.46 -74.06
C ARG A 130 20.43 17.45 -74.51
N LEU A 131 21.70 17.04 -74.59
CA LEU A 131 22.73 17.84 -75.27
C LEU A 131 22.68 17.59 -76.79
N GLY A 132 21.68 18.19 -77.43
CA GLY A 132 21.55 18.26 -78.88
C GLY A 132 20.45 19.25 -79.24
N VAL A 133 20.78 20.18 -80.14
CA VAL A 133 19.92 21.22 -80.76
C VAL A 133 20.00 22.63 -80.14
N GLN A 134 21.11 23.29 -80.50
CA GLN A 134 21.20 24.56 -81.26
C GLN A 134 20.38 25.81 -80.87
N GLN A 135 21.16 26.90 -80.77
CA GLN A 135 20.91 28.34 -80.69
C GLN A 135 19.83 28.96 -81.61
N ARG A 136 19.40 30.18 -81.21
CA ARG A 136 18.92 31.38 -81.97
C ARG A 136 17.53 31.83 -81.45
N THR A 137 17.22 33.10 -81.12
CA THR A 137 17.62 34.42 -81.63
C THR A 137 17.48 35.52 -80.56
N ALA A 138 18.29 36.58 -80.70
CA ALA A 138 18.19 37.85 -79.97
C ALA A 138 17.13 38.80 -80.55
N ASN A 139 16.73 39.80 -79.73
CA ASN A 139 16.21 41.17 -79.99
C ASN A 139 15.09 41.49 -78.97
N GLY A 140 15.33 42.28 -77.91
CA GLY A 140 15.20 43.76 -77.87
C GLY A 140 13.73 44.16 -77.62
N LEU A 141 13.31 45.07 -76.73
CA LEU A 141 13.92 46.29 -76.21
C LEU A 141 12.96 46.96 -75.18
N LYS A 142 13.53 47.80 -74.29
CA LYS A 142 12.96 48.96 -73.55
C LYS A 142 12.16 48.75 -72.26
N ILE A 143 12.96 48.70 -71.21
CA ILE A 143 12.94 49.54 -69.98
C ILE A 143 12.29 50.92 -70.18
N ASN A 144 11.49 51.34 -69.19
CA ASN A 144 11.22 52.73 -68.83
C ASN A 144 11.52 52.88 -67.34
#